data_AF-A0A356WZY1-F1
#
_entry.id   AF-A0A356WZY1-F1
#
_cell.length_a   1.000
_cell.length_b   1.000
_cell.length_c   1.000
_cell.angle_alpha   90.00
_cell.angle_beta   90.00
_cell.angle_gamma   90.00
#
_symmetry.space_group_name_H-M   'P 1'
#
loop_
_entity.id
_entity.type
_entity.pdbx_description
1 polymer ?
#
loop_
_entity_poly.entity_id
_entity_poly.type
_entity_poly.pdbx_seq_one_letter_code
_entity_poly.pdbx_strand_id
1 'polypeptide(L)'
;IFEGSNDILYQQITESVLKMMRKLKKTNLQDFLSEFHLTERSSEYFSDILNFEVDAKMPQRKLVDLGKVIGRIISMEFTLTLGDQGFNSNLVENAVQTLKEEASAIVETYKNGGNAEVVEDYKMDSSWLKFVTVNA
;
A
#
# COMPACT_ATOMS: atom_id res chain seq x y z
N ILE A 1 -21.06 -5.29 5.84
CA ILE A 1 -19.87 -6.18 5.78
C ILE A 1 -18.80 -5.47 6.62
N PHE A 2 -18.37 -6.07 7.74
CA PHE A 2 -17.63 -5.36 8.79
C PHE A 2 -16.24 -4.92 8.30
N GLU A 3 -15.97 -3.61 8.37
CA GLU A 3 -14.74 -2.96 7.89
C GLU A 3 -13.48 -3.53 8.59
N GLY A 4 -13.59 -3.91 9.87
CA GLY A 4 -12.50 -4.53 10.63
C GLY A 4 -12.09 -5.93 10.17
N SER A 5 -12.96 -6.70 9.50
CA SER A 5 -12.59 -8.02 8.96
C SER A 5 -11.62 -7.90 7.79
N ASN A 6 -11.72 -6.83 7.01
CA ASN A 6 -10.84 -6.59 5.87
C ASN A 6 -9.44 -6.17 6.33
N ASP A 7 -9.33 -5.33 7.36
CA ASP A 7 -8.02 -4.91 7.89
C ASP A 7 -7.24 -6.09 8.49
N ILE A 8 -7.93 -7.03 9.18
CA ILE A 8 -7.31 -8.26 9.68
C ILE A 8 -6.76 -9.09 8.51
N LEU A 9 -7.53 -9.24 7.42
CA LEU A 9 -7.08 -9.96 6.23
C LEU A 9 -5.82 -9.32 5.63
N TYR A 10 -5.80 -8.00 5.46
CA TYR A 10 -4.64 -7.31 4.91
C TYR A 10 -3.41 -7.43 5.81
N GLN A 11 -3.59 -7.34 7.12
CA GLN A 11 -2.52 -7.60 8.07
C GLN A 11 -1.96 -9.02 7.90
N GLN A 12 -2.81 -10.04 7.80
CA GLN A 12 -2.40 -11.44 7.60
C GLN A 12 -1.64 -11.66 6.29
N ILE A 13 -2.02 -10.95 5.22
CA ILE A 13 -1.30 -10.96 3.94
C ILE A 13 0.13 -10.47 4.16
N THR A 14 0.31 -9.30 4.79
CA THR A 14 1.63 -8.74 5.08
C THR A 14 2.47 -9.67 5.94
N GLU A 15 1.91 -10.19 7.04
CA GLU A 15 2.62 -11.10 7.94
C GLU A 15 3.10 -12.37 7.23
N SER A 16 2.26 -12.92 6.35
CA SER A 16 2.58 -14.09 5.54
C SER A 16 3.74 -13.80 4.57
N VAL A 17 3.69 -12.66 3.87
CA VAL A 17 4.77 -12.22 2.97
C VAL A 17 6.07 -11.98 3.73
N LEU A 18 6.04 -11.26 4.86
CA LEU A 18 7.23 -11.03 5.68
C LEU A 18 7.82 -12.33 6.25
N LYS A 19 6.98 -13.34 6.54
CA LYS A 19 7.45 -14.68 6.91
C LYS A 19 8.18 -15.36 5.75
N MET A 20 7.67 -15.24 4.53
CA MET A 20 8.31 -15.78 3.33
C MET A 20 9.63 -15.06 3.00
N MET A 21 9.64 -13.73 3.04
CA MET A 21 10.84 -12.90 2.88
C MET A 21 11.95 -13.32 3.85
N ARG A 22 11.63 -13.48 5.14
CA ARG A 22 12.58 -13.98 6.14
C ARG A 22 13.13 -15.37 5.83
N LYS A 23 12.28 -16.29 5.37
CA LYS A 23 12.71 -17.65 4.96
C LYS A 23 13.70 -17.60 3.80
N LEU A 24 13.49 -16.68 2.85
CA LEU A 24 14.33 -16.47 1.68
C LEU A 24 15.49 -15.49 1.91
N LYS A 25 15.62 -14.94 3.14
CA LYS A 25 16.61 -13.91 3.51
C LYS A 25 16.56 -12.66 2.63
N LYS A 26 15.37 -12.27 2.17
CA LYS A 26 15.12 -11.04 1.42
C LYS A 26 14.68 -9.93 2.39
N THR A 27 15.32 -8.76 2.32
CA THR A 27 14.95 -7.56 3.10
C THR A 27 14.20 -6.54 2.27
N ASN A 28 14.52 -6.46 0.97
CA ASN A 28 13.89 -5.58 0.01
C ASN A 28 12.58 -6.16 -0.52
N LEU A 29 11.53 -5.33 -0.56
CA LEU A 29 10.20 -5.76 -1.00
C LEU A 29 10.15 -6.05 -2.51
N GLN A 30 10.70 -5.17 -3.34
CA GLN A 30 10.72 -5.37 -4.79
C GLN A 30 11.47 -6.65 -5.16
N ASP A 31 12.66 -6.87 -4.58
CA ASP A 31 13.47 -8.08 -4.84
C ASP A 31 12.77 -9.39 -4.48
N PHE A 32 11.81 -9.34 -3.54
CA PHE A 32 10.99 -10.50 -3.21
C PHE A 32 9.82 -10.64 -4.18
N LEU A 33 9.10 -9.55 -4.46
CA LEU A 33 7.90 -9.58 -5.30
C LEU A 33 8.22 -9.92 -6.76
N SER A 34 9.38 -9.51 -7.27
CA SER A 34 9.83 -9.85 -8.62
C SER A 34 10.18 -11.33 -8.80
N GLU A 35 10.36 -12.09 -7.72
CA GLU A 35 10.62 -13.53 -7.75
C GLU A 35 9.43 -14.36 -7.23
N PHE A 36 8.37 -13.70 -6.75
CA PHE A 36 7.21 -14.37 -6.20
C PHE A 36 6.18 -14.61 -7.29
N HIS A 37 5.84 -15.89 -7.54
CA HIS A 37 4.97 -16.31 -8.66
C HIS A 37 3.60 -15.62 -8.76
N LEU A 38 3.08 -15.01 -7.69
CA LEU A 38 1.81 -14.26 -7.73
C LEU A 38 2.00 -12.78 -8.08
N THR A 39 3.23 -12.31 -8.22
CA THR A 39 3.55 -10.89 -8.42
C THR A 39 4.71 -10.64 -9.39
N GLU A 40 5.27 -11.68 -10.00
CA GLU A 40 6.48 -11.61 -10.83
C GLU A 40 6.39 -10.50 -11.88
N ARG A 41 5.31 -10.46 -12.69
CA ARG A 41 5.12 -9.45 -13.74
C ARG A 41 4.53 -8.15 -13.21
N SER A 42 3.48 -8.27 -12.39
CA SER A 42 2.78 -7.10 -11.84
C SER A 42 3.65 -6.22 -10.94
N SER A 43 4.66 -6.76 -10.28
CA SER A 43 5.60 -5.98 -9.45
C SER A 43 6.44 -4.99 -10.26
N GLU A 44 6.71 -5.27 -11.54
CA GLU A 44 7.54 -4.40 -12.40
C GLU A 44 6.92 -3.01 -12.57
N TYR A 45 5.58 -2.92 -12.60
CA TYR A 45 4.81 -1.68 -12.70
C TYR A 45 5.06 -0.69 -11.55
N PHE A 46 5.68 -1.17 -10.47
CA PHE A 46 5.90 -0.42 -9.23
C PHE A 46 7.36 -0.39 -8.78
N SER A 47 8.30 -0.79 -9.65
CA SER A 47 9.72 -0.92 -9.32
C SER A 47 10.29 0.32 -8.61
N ASP A 48 9.92 1.51 -9.08
CA ASP A 48 10.39 2.79 -8.52
C ASP A 48 9.89 3.06 -7.10
N ILE A 49 8.71 2.53 -6.74
CA ILE A 49 8.05 2.83 -5.46
C ILE A 49 8.13 1.67 -4.47
N LEU A 50 8.36 0.42 -4.91
CA LEU A 50 8.49 -0.74 -4.02
C LEU A 50 9.93 -1.10 -3.67
N ASN A 51 10.92 -0.44 -4.29
CA ASN A 51 12.32 -0.65 -3.98
C ASN A 51 12.71 -0.02 -2.62
N PHE A 52 12.42 -0.73 -1.53
CA PHE A 52 12.80 -0.37 -0.17
C PHE A 52 12.90 -1.61 0.72
N GLU A 53 13.71 -1.50 1.78
CA GLU A 53 13.78 -2.52 2.83
C GLU A 53 12.59 -2.42 3.78
N VAL A 54 12.02 -3.56 4.15
CA VAL A 54 10.83 -3.60 5.02
C VAL A 54 11.23 -3.84 6.47
N ASP A 55 10.91 -2.89 7.35
CA ASP A 55 11.03 -3.08 8.79
C ASP A 55 9.87 -3.92 9.33
N ALA A 56 10.16 -5.12 9.81
CA ALA A 56 9.17 -6.02 10.39
C ALA A 56 8.57 -5.52 11.72
N LYS A 57 9.14 -4.48 12.35
CA LYS A 57 8.63 -3.87 13.60
C LYS A 57 7.73 -2.66 13.35
N MET A 58 7.04 -2.60 12.21
CA MET A 58 6.13 -1.51 11.87
C MET A 58 4.80 -1.56 12.67
N PRO A 59 4.13 -0.41 12.89
CA PRO A 59 2.83 -0.38 13.54
C PRO A 59 1.73 -1.03 12.69
N GLN A 60 0.63 -1.45 13.32
CA GLN A 60 -0.46 -2.19 12.66
C GLN A 60 -1.01 -1.49 11.42
N ARG A 61 -1.18 -0.17 11.45
CA ARG A 61 -1.62 0.61 10.27
C ARG A 61 -0.73 0.36 9.06
N LYS A 62 0.60 0.36 9.24
CA LYS A 62 1.56 0.08 8.16
C LYS A 62 1.48 -1.37 7.68
N LEU A 63 1.18 -2.33 8.56
CA LEU A 63 0.93 -3.72 8.16
C LEU A 63 -0.31 -3.82 7.26
N VAL A 64 -1.38 -3.12 7.63
CA VAL A 64 -2.63 -3.09 6.85
C VAL A 64 -2.41 -2.42 5.49
N ASP A 65 -1.74 -1.26 5.46
CA ASP A 65 -1.46 -0.54 4.21
C ASP A 65 -0.60 -1.37 3.27
N LEU A 66 0.46 -2.00 3.77
CA LEU A 66 1.29 -2.89 2.97
C LEU A 66 0.50 -4.10 2.44
N GLY A 67 -0.44 -4.62 3.22
CA GLY A 67 -1.30 -5.74 2.80
C GLY A 67 -2.26 -5.35 1.70
N LYS A 68 -2.80 -4.13 1.76
CA LYS A 68 -3.63 -3.53 0.71
C LYS A 68 -2.85 -3.34 -0.58
N VAL A 69 -1.58 -2.95 -0.51
CA VAL A 69 -0.67 -2.83 -1.67
C VAL A 69 -0.42 -4.20 -2.28
N ILE A 70 0.03 -5.18 -1.49
CA ILE A 70 0.32 -6.54 -1.96
C ILE A 70 -0.92 -7.18 -2.60
N GLY A 71 -2.10 -7.02 -1.99
CA GLY A 71 -3.35 -7.54 -2.54
C GLY A 71 -3.70 -6.95 -3.92
N ARG A 72 -3.40 -5.67 -4.16
CA ARG A 72 -3.59 -5.01 -5.46
C ARG A 72 -2.61 -5.50 -6.51
N ILE A 73 -1.35 -5.71 -6.13
CA ILE A 73 -0.33 -6.25 -7.04
C ILE A 73 -0.71 -7.68 -7.46
N ILE A 74 -1.11 -8.54 -6.52
CA ILE A 74 -1.61 -9.89 -6.84
C ILE A 74 -2.85 -9.83 -7.74
N SER A 75 -3.77 -8.91 -7.46
CA SER A 75 -4.96 -8.73 -8.29
C SER A 75 -4.60 -8.28 -9.72
N MET A 76 -3.57 -7.43 -9.85
CA MET A 76 -3.02 -7.02 -11.15
C MET A 76 -2.44 -8.20 -11.92
N GLU A 77 -1.72 -9.13 -11.25
CA GLU A 77 -1.23 -10.36 -11.88
C GLU A 77 -2.38 -11.20 -12.47
N PHE A 78 -3.48 -11.33 -11.73
CA PHE A 78 -4.67 -12.02 -12.21
C PHE A 78 -5.34 -11.28 -13.38
N THR A 79 -5.38 -9.95 -13.34
CA THR A 79 -5.90 -9.13 -14.45
C THR A 79 -5.05 -9.29 -15.71
N LEU A 80 -3.73 -9.29 -15.59
CA LEU A 80 -2.81 -9.56 -16.71
C LEU A 80 -3.03 -10.96 -17.29
N THR A 81 -3.13 -11.97 -16.41
CA THR A 81 -3.41 -13.36 -16.80
C THR A 81 -4.74 -13.49 -17.54
N LEU A 82 -5.77 -12.76 -17.13
CA LEU A 82 -7.06 -12.72 -17.83
C LEU A 82 -6.91 -12.13 -19.24
N GLY A 83 -6.06 -11.11 -19.40
CA GLY A 83 -5.67 -10.56 -20.70
C GLY A 83 -4.96 -11.58 -21.59
N ASP A 84 -4.00 -12.32 -21.04
CA ASP A 84 -3.28 -13.39 -21.76
C ASP A 84 -4.25 -14.48 -22.29
N GLN A 85 -5.36 -14.70 -21.60
CA GLN A 85 -6.41 -15.64 -21.98
C GLN A 85 -7.37 -15.10 -23.06
N GLY A 86 -7.15 -13.88 -23.56
CA GLY A 86 -7.93 -13.27 -24.63
C GLY A 86 -9.11 -12.42 -24.16
N PHE A 87 -9.16 -12.02 -22.89
CA PHE A 87 -10.11 -11.02 -22.43
C PHE A 87 -9.82 -9.65 -23.09
N ASN A 88 -10.82 -8.76 -23.08
CA ASN A 88 -10.76 -7.48 -23.77
C ASN A 88 -9.58 -6.62 -23.30
N SER A 89 -8.63 -6.33 -24.19
CA SER A 89 -7.38 -5.62 -23.87
C SER A 89 -7.61 -4.23 -23.28
N ASN A 90 -8.58 -3.47 -23.80
CA ASN A 90 -8.87 -2.12 -23.30
C ASN A 90 -9.41 -2.16 -21.86
N LEU A 91 -10.19 -3.18 -21.51
CA LEU A 91 -10.66 -3.37 -20.13
C LEU A 91 -9.52 -3.80 -19.20
N VAL A 92 -8.62 -4.67 -19.68
CA VAL A 92 -7.41 -5.08 -18.93
C VAL A 92 -6.54 -3.86 -18.65
N GLU A 93 -6.22 -3.06 -19.67
CA GLU A 93 -5.38 -1.87 -19.55
C GLU A 93 -5.98 -0.86 -18.56
N ASN A 94 -7.28 -0.58 -18.64
CA ASN A 94 -7.96 0.32 -17.70
C ASN A 94 -7.95 -0.21 -16.26
N ALA A 95 -8.13 -1.52 -16.08
CA ALA A 95 -8.10 -2.15 -14.77
C ALA A 95 -6.68 -2.12 -14.17
N VAL A 96 -5.65 -2.42 -14.98
CA VAL A 96 -4.24 -2.32 -14.58
C VAL A 96 -3.90 -0.89 -14.18
N GLN A 97 -4.32 0.12 -14.95
CA GLN A 97 -4.07 1.52 -14.63
C GLN A 97 -4.73 1.92 -13.30
N THR A 98 -6.00 1.54 -13.08
CA THR A 98 -6.70 1.79 -11.82
C THR A 98 -5.97 1.16 -10.64
N LEU A 99 -5.60 -0.13 -10.74
CA LEU A 99 -4.88 -0.85 -9.69
C LEU A 99 -3.52 -0.20 -9.40
N LYS A 100 -2.83 0.29 -10.44
CA LYS A 100 -1.56 1.00 -10.30
C LYS A 100 -1.71 2.29 -9.50
N GLU A 101 -2.70 3.11 -9.83
CA GLU A 101 -2.96 4.38 -9.15
C GLU A 101 -3.31 4.15 -7.68
N GLU A 102 -4.22 3.21 -7.40
CA GLU A 102 -4.61 2.90 -6.02
C GLU A 102 -3.44 2.39 -5.18
N ALA A 103 -2.66 1.43 -5.70
CA ALA A 103 -1.51 0.90 -4.97
C ALA A 103 -0.45 1.98 -4.75
N SER A 104 -0.21 2.84 -5.73
CA SER A 104 0.76 3.93 -5.62
C SER A 104 0.39 4.94 -4.53
N ALA A 105 -0.89 5.32 -4.44
CA ALA A 105 -1.38 6.21 -3.39
C ALA A 105 -1.22 5.62 -1.98
N ILE A 106 -1.43 4.30 -1.83
CA ILE A 106 -1.24 3.62 -0.55
C ILE A 106 0.25 3.51 -0.20
N VAL A 107 1.11 3.20 -1.17
CA VAL A 107 2.57 3.16 -0.94
C VAL A 107 3.10 4.51 -0.48
N GLU A 108 2.62 5.61 -1.08
CA GLU A 108 3.00 6.96 -0.67
C GLU A 108 2.62 7.23 0.80
N THR A 109 1.39 6.85 1.19
CA THR A 109 0.93 6.94 2.57
C THR A 109 1.71 6.02 3.51
N TYR A 110 2.07 4.82 3.07
CA TYR A 110 2.88 3.88 3.86
C TYR A 110 4.29 4.44 4.14
N LYS A 111 4.92 5.06 3.15
CA LYS A 111 6.27 5.63 3.28
C LYS A 111 6.26 6.91 4.11
N ASN A 112 5.38 7.84 3.78
CA ASN A 112 5.44 9.23 4.24
C ASN A 112 4.34 9.61 5.24
N GLY A 113 3.31 8.77 5.38
CA GLY A 113 2.17 9.03 6.26
C GLY A 113 2.41 8.62 7.71
N GLY A 114 1.56 9.17 8.59
CA GLY A 114 1.53 8.77 9.99
C GLY A 114 2.51 9.47 10.93
N ASN A 115 3.17 10.53 10.45
CA ASN A 115 4.08 11.39 11.23
C ASN A 115 3.34 12.43 12.08
N ALA A 116 2.02 12.55 11.94
CA ALA A 116 1.22 13.44 12.77
C ALA A 116 1.13 12.85 14.18
N GLU A 117 1.65 13.58 15.16
CA GLU A 117 1.55 13.24 16.57
C GLU A 117 0.27 13.81 17.18
N VAL A 118 -0.14 13.25 18.32
CA VAL A 118 -1.24 13.82 19.10
C VAL A 118 -0.78 15.13 19.70
N VAL A 119 -1.50 16.21 19.40
CA VAL A 119 -1.25 17.51 20.03
C VAL A 119 -1.89 17.52 21.42
N GLU A 120 -1.06 17.38 22.45
CA GLU A 120 -1.47 17.62 23.83
C GLU A 120 -1.76 19.11 24.04
N ASP A 121 -2.68 19.43 24.96
CA ASP A 121 -3.12 20.79 25.22
C ASP A 121 -3.58 21.58 23.98
N TYR A 122 -4.19 20.90 23.00
CA TYR A 122 -4.62 21.48 21.72
C TYR A 122 -5.48 22.75 21.83
N LYS A 123 -6.05 23.07 22.99
CA LYS A 123 -6.84 24.29 23.21
C LYS A 123 -5.97 25.54 23.34
N MET A 124 -4.69 25.40 23.73
CA MET A 124 -3.75 26.51 23.74
C MET A 124 -3.51 26.98 22.30
N ASP A 125 -3.75 28.26 22.05
CA ASP A 125 -3.51 28.94 20.76
C ASP A 125 -4.14 28.32 19.50
N SER A 126 -5.19 27.51 19.65
CA SER A 126 -5.92 26.91 18.52
C SER A 126 -7.08 27.75 17.99
N SER A 127 -7.40 28.88 18.61
CA SER A 127 -8.47 29.75 18.13
C SER A 127 -8.02 30.51 16.89
N TRP A 128 -8.39 30.00 15.70
CA TRP A 128 -8.13 30.66 14.42
C TRP A 128 -8.73 32.07 14.34
N LEU A 129 -9.79 32.34 15.11
CA LEU A 129 -10.46 33.65 15.18
C LEU A 129 -9.52 34.77 15.66
N LYS A 130 -8.50 34.44 16.48
CA LYS A 130 -7.48 35.41 16.91
C LYS A 130 -6.69 36.02 15.74
N PHE A 131 -6.70 35.38 14.56
CA PHE A 131 -5.97 35.80 13.37
C PHE A 131 -6.86 36.46 12.31
N VAL A 132 -8.18 36.53 12.53
CA VAL A 132 -9.08 37.24 11.63
C VAL A 132 -9.04 38.71 12.01
N THR A 133 -8.39 39.53 11.18
CA THR A 133 -8.46 40.98 11.28
C THR A 133 -9.87 41.42 10.90
N VAL A 134 -10.65 41.87 11.88
CA VAL A 134 -11.88 42.61 11.62
C VAL A 134 -11.47 44.01 11.17
N ASN A 135 -11.20 44.18 9.88
CA ASN A 135 -11.24 45.51 9.26
C ASN A 135 -12.74 45.82 9.02
N ALA A 136 -13.38 46.40 10.04
CA ALA A 136 -14.69 47.02 9.94
C ALA A 136 -14.52 48.54 9.78
#